data_AF-A0A2J6QTN4-F1
#
_entry.id   AF-A0A2J6QTN4-F1
#
_cell.length_a   1.000
_cell.length_b   1.000
_cell.length_c   1.000
_cell.angle_alpha   90.00
_cell.angle_beta   90.00
_cell.angle_gamma   90.00
#
_symmetry.space_group_name_H-M   'P 1'
#
loop_
_entity.id
_entity.type
_entity.pdbx_description
1 polymer ?
#
loop_
_entity_poly.entity_id
_entity_poly.type
_entity_poly.pdbx_seq_one_letter_code
_entity_poly.pdbx_strand_id
1 'polypeptide(L)'
;MSSTLLRPERTTIGHTLEIPRLIHGLWQLAGGHDKDITIPGASEGMEILIKAGLDCFDTADHYGDAELIVGHYNAKGSSNLPLTAFTKWCPQENGVKTFENAEKAVDLALKRLNQSQIALLQYHAWDYSDDTFLHNMTHLRELQRGGKIAHLGLTNTDTAHLKMLIDSGFEIATNQVSCSIIDRRVTRGRLHELCLQNNVGLLCYGTLLGGFLSEKWLCQPEPSDTSKLNWSLRKYLRFIHAAGGWEVFQHMLLTLQHISKKHGVSISAVATRYVLDIPSVKGVIVGTRLDGNSEAYMAENLKVFSFSLDEADRAQIAKSQEKLRDLPGDCGDEYRRAPFLTAAGDLSDHLTKSDQSRQVREAIEKGQRVEYLSGSKWEPVAGYCRAVRVGNAIHVSGTTANSPIKAMANIGGSAADSQAVWILDIIEGALKALGLCMKDVIRTRVLIEDLRYFEQVARAHGWRFGCEGIRVANTLVTAHIVGDEMLVEIEAWADVGSGKQDVLRIEKS
;
A
#
# COMPACT_ATOMS: atom_id res chain seq x y z
N MET A 1 -9.16 -34.29 30.62
CA MET A 1 -8.28 -34.30 29.44
C MET A 1 -7.88 -32.86 29.18
N SER A 2 -6.60 -32.52 29.38
CA SER A 2 -6.10 -31.17 29.15
C SER A 2 -6.25 -30.86 27.66
N SER A 3 -7.22 -30.00 27.29
CA SER A 3 -7.27 -29.46 25.94
C SER A 3 -6.02 -28.61 25.78
N THR A 4 -5.05 -29.07 24.99
CA THR A 4 -3.93 -28.24 24.54
C THR A 4 -4.52 -26.98 23.93
N LEU A 5 -4.33 -25.84 24.61
CA LEU A 5 -4.72 -24.53 24.10
C LEU A 5 -4.04 -24.33 22.74
N LEU A 6 -4.84 -24.10 21.69
CA LEU A 6 -4.33 -23.79 20.36
C LEU A 6 -3.40 -22.57 20.45
N ARG A 7 -2.23 -22.66 19.82
CA ARG A 7 -1.25 -21.59 19.74
C ARG A 7 -1.11 -21.13 18.30
N PRO A 8 -0.84 -19.83 18.05
CA PRO A 8 -0.62 -19.37 16.69
C PRO A 8 0.67 -19.95 16.12
N GLU A 9 0.66 -20.26 14.82
CA GLU A 9 1.90 -20.41 14.06
C GLU A 9 2.72 -19.11 14.17
N ARG A 10 4.04 -19.23 14.15
CA ARG A 10 4.96 -18.08 14.18
C ARG A 10 5.83 -18.05 12.93
N THR A 11 6.37 -16.88 12.62
CA THR A 11 7.30 -16.66 11.50
C THR A 11 8.26 -15.54 11.83
N THR A 12 9.33 -15.41 11.06
CA THR A 12 10.28 -14.30 11.16
C THR A 12 10.06 -13.27 10.05
N ILE A 13 10.10 -11.98 10.41
CA ILE A 13 10.19 -10.83 9.49
C ILE A 13 11.51 -10.08 9.71
N GLY A 14 11.99 -9.37 8.69
CA GLY A 14 13.25 -8.62 8.79
C GLY A 14 14.46 -9.46 9.21
N HIS A 15 14.44 -10.76 8.90
CA HIS A 15 15.42 -11.79 9.29
C HIS A 15 15.58 -12.08 10.79
N THR A 16 15.13 -11.19 11.69
CA THR A 16 15.44 -11.31 13.12
C THR A 16 14.22 -11.23 14.05
N LEU A 17 13.08 -10.67 13.60
CA LEU A 17 11.92 -10.46 14.46
C LEU A 17 10.89 -11.58 14.28
N GLU A 18 10.74 -12.43 15.30
CA GLU A 18 9.75 -13.51 15.33
C GLU A 18 8.38 -13.02 15.81
N ILE A 19 7.34 -13.29 15.03
CA ILE A 19 5.98 -12.81 15.26
C ILE A 19 4.96 -13.96 15.07
N PRO A 20 3.79 -13.90 15.73
CA PRO A 20 2.67 -14.77 15.40
C PRO A 20 2.15 -14.41 14.01
N ARG A 21 1.71 -15.42 13.26
CA ARG A 21 1.14 -15.25 11.92
C ARG A 21 -0.27 -14.64 11.94
N LEU A 22 -0.86 -14.48 13.13
CA LEU A 22 -2.08 -13.70 13.35
C LEU A 22 -1.73 -12.46 14.18
N ILE A 23 -1.97 -11.28 13.61
CA ILE A 23 -1.64 -9.99 14.22
C ILE A 23 -2.94 -9.26 14.55
N HIS A 24 -2.98 -8.64 15.74
CA HIS A 24 -4.15 -7.90 16.19
C HIS A 24 -4.14 -6.47 15.67
N GLY A 25 -5.02 -6.17 14.72
CA GLY A 25 -5.19 -4.80 14.21
C GLY A 25 -6.04 -3.94 15.14
N LEU A 26 -5.50 -2.80 15.58
CA LEU A 26 -6.17 -1.89 16.51
C LEU A 26 -6.91 -0.72 15.82
N TRP A 27 -7.11 -0.79 14.50
CA TRP A 27 -7.76 0.26 13.70
C TRP A 27 -9.21 0.58 14.12
N GLN A 28 -9.91 -0.33 14.83
CA GLN A 28 -11.26 -0.06 15.34
C GLN A 28 -11.30 1.10 16.37
N LEU A 29 -10.14 1.43 16.97
CA LEU A 29 -9.97 2.54 17.90
C LEU A 29 -9.81 3.91 17.21
N ALA A 30 -9.71 3.95 15.88
CA ALA A 30 -9.70 5.20 15.10
C ALA A 30 -11.07 5.92 15.10
N GLY A 31 -12.09 5.34 15.73
CA GLY A 31 -13.45 5.87 15.85
C GLY A 31 -14.48 5.13 14.98
N GLY A 32 -15.75 5.21 15.38
CA GLY A 32 -16.88 4.67 14.61
C GLY A 32 -17.19 3.18 14.76
N HIS A 33 -16.41 2.43 15.56
CA HIS A 33 -16.64 1.01 15.82
C HIS A 33 -17.05 0.72 17.27
N ASP A 34 -16.32 1.26 18.25
CA ASP A 34 -16.58 1.04 19.68
C ASP A 34 -16.61 2.39 20.42
N LYS A 35 -17.67 2.67 21.18
CA LYS A 35 -17.86 3.96 21.87
C LYS A 35 -17.46 3.96 23.35
N ASP A 36 -17.19 2.77 23.92
CA ASP A 36 -17.08 2.58 25.38
C ASP A 36 -15.80 1.85 25.81
N ILE A 37 -14.73 1.89 25.01
CA ILE A 37 -13.45 1.24 25.36
C ILE A 37 -12.55 2.25 26.09
N THR A 38 -12.17 1.91 27.32
CA THR A 38 -11.17 2.68 28.09
C THR A 38 -9.78 2.09 27.89
N ILE A 39 -8.74 2.93 28.00
CA ILE A 39 -7.34 2.48 27.90
C ILE A 39 -7.01 1.32 28.87
N PRO A 40 -7.37 1.38 30.16
CA PRO A 40 -7.12 0.27 31.09
C PRO A 40 -7.85 -1.03 30.71
N GLY A 41 -9.13 -0.93 30.32
CA GLY A 41 -9.91 -2.12 29.94
C GLY A 41 -9.40 -2.78 28.66
N ALA A 42 -9.01 -1.97 27.66
CA ALA A 42 -8.39 -2.48 26.44
C ALA A 42 -7.06 -3.19 26.73
N SER A 43 -6.25 -2.61 27.61
CA SER A 43 -4.97 -3.18 28.07
C SER A 43 -5.16 -4.54 28.77
N GLU A 44 -6.23 -4.72 29.55
CA GLU A 44 -6.58 -6.01 30.15
C GLU A 44 -7.01 -7.04 29.10
N GLY A 45 -7.76 -6.62 28.09
CA GLY A 45 -8.11 -7.46 26.93
C GLY A 45 -6.87 -7.95 26.16
N MET A 46 -5.85 -7.10 26.02
CA MET A 46 -4.58 -7.49 25.40
C MET A 46 -3.86 -8.59 26.17
N GLU A 47 -3.88 -8.54 27.51
CA GLU A 47 -3.18 -9.55 28.33
C GLU A 47 -3.73 -10.97 28.10
N ILE A 48 -5.04 -11.10 27.85
CA ILE A 48 -5.67 -12.37 27.50
C ILE A 48 -5.09 -12.92 26.18
N LEU A 49 -4.96 -12.08 25.17
CA LEU A 49 -4.43 -12.44 23.85
C LEU A 49 -2.94 -12.82 23.92
N ILE A 50 -2.15 -12.04 24.67
CA ILE A 50 -0.73 -12.29 24.89
C ILE A 50 -0.53 -13.64 25.60
N LYS A 51 -1.34 -13.96 26.62
CA LYS A 51 -1.29 -15.27 27.30
C LYS A 51 -1.57 -16.45 26.35
N ALA A 52 -2.36 -16.24 25.31
CA ALA A 52 -2.63 -17.22 24.25
C ALA A 52 -1.54 -17.25 23.15
N GLY A 53 -0.51 -16.41 23.24
CA GLY A 53 0.61 -16.35 22.29
C GLY A 53 0.34 -15.45 21.09
N LEU A 54 -0.77 -14.69 21.12
CA LEU A 54 -1.08 -13.64 20.16
C LEU A 54 -0.56 -12.31 20.69
N ASP A 55 0.77 -12.19 20.70
CA ASP A 55 1.53 -11.14 21.34
C ASP A 55 1.92 -9.99 20.40
N CYS A 56 1.36 -9.93 19.19
CA CYS A 56 1.68 -8.92 18.19
C CYS A 56 0.47 -8.04 17.83
N PHE A 57 0.67 -6.72 17.94
CA PHE A 57 -0.37 -5.72 17.75
C PHE A 57 0.03 -4.69 16.68
N ASP A 58 -0.85 -4.45 15.72
CA ASP A 58 -0.66 -3.47 14.65
C ASP A 58 -1.43 -2.19 14.98
N THR A 59 -0.68 -1.10 15.17
CA THR A 59 -1.17 0.24 15.50
C THR A 59 -0.80 1.24 14.39
N ALA A 60 -1.15 2.52 14.56
CA ALA A 60 -0.70 3.60 13.69
C ALA A 60 -0.84 4.95 14.42
N ASP A 61 -0.09 5.96 13.96
CA ASP A 61 -0.17 7.35 14.40
C ASP A 61 -1.60 7.96 14.39
N HIS A 62 -2.45 7.48 13.48
CA HIS A 62 -3.82 7.94 13.28
C HIS A 62 -4.91 6.99 13.84
N TYR A 63 -4.54 5.91 14.55
CA TYR A 63 -5.51 4.95 15.13
C TYR A 63 -5.97 5.35 16.54
N GLY A 64 -6.39 6.60 16.72
CA GLY A 64 -6.88 7.10 18.01
C GLY A 64 -5.91 6.78 19.16
N ASP A 65 -6.40 6.09 20.18
CA ASP A 65 -5.63 5.74 21.39
C ASP A 65 -4.82 4.44 21.28
N ALA A 66 -4.71 3.81 20.10
CA ALA A 66 -4.09 2.49 19.94
C ALA A 66 -2.66 2.42 20.50
N GLU A 67 -1.80 3.40 20.20
CA GLU A 67 -0.43 3.45 20.73
C GLU A 67 -0.42 3.65 22.26
N LEU A 68 -1.34 4.45 22.79
CA LEU A 68 -1.45 4.74 24.23
C LEU A 68 -1.88 3.50 25.03
N ILE A 69 -2.73 2.64 24.46
CA ILE A 69 -3.13 1.38 25.10
C ILE A 69 -1.94 0.44 25.25
N VAL A 70 -1.13 0.31 24.19
CA VAL A 70 0.13 -0.44 24.24
C VAL A 70 1.06 0.17 25.28
N GLY A 71 1.22 1.49 25.31
CA GLY A 71 2.06 2.17 26.30
C GLY A 71 1.61 1.96 27.73
N HIS A 72 0.30 1.95 27.98
CA HIS A 72 -0.28 1.65 29.29
C HIS A 72 0.02 0.22 29.74
N TYR A 73 -0.07 -0.75 28.82
CA TYR A 73 0.34 -2.14 29.10
C TYR A 73 1.83 -2.22 29.46
N ASN A 74 2.70 -1.59 28.67
CA ASN A 74 4.14 -1.55 28.93
C ASN A 74 4.49 -0.87 30.26
N ALA A 75 3.74 0.16 30.67
CA ALA A 75 3.96 0.89 31.92
C ALA A 75 3.55 0.10 33.18
N LYS A 76 2.56 -0.80 33.08
CA LYS A 76 2.07 -1.57 34.24
C LYS A 76 3.15 -2.49 34.82
N GLY A 77 4.12 -2.95 34.01
CA GLY A 77 5.26 -3.76 34.46
C GLY A 77 4.90 -5.10 35.14
N SER A 78 3.61 -5.44 35.26
CA SER A 78 3.09 -6.49 36.14
C SER A 78 2.97 -7.86 35.47
N SER A 79 3.02 -7.91 34.15
CA SER A 79 3.06 -9.14 33.37
C SER A 79 4.39 -9.19 32.63
N ASN A 80 5.34 -10.03 33.07
CA ASN A 80 6.60 -10.30 32.37
C ASN A 80 6.40 -10.95 30.98
N LEU A 81 5.23 -10.82 30.35
CA LEU A 81 4.92 -11.39 29.06
C LEU A 81 5.37 -10.40 27.97
N PRO A 82 6.26 -10.81 27.05
CA PRO A 82 6.70 -9.95 25.98
C PRO A 82 5.55 -9.65 25.01
N LEU A 83 5.50 -8.41 24.53
CA LEU A 83 4.59 -7.95 23.49
C LEU A 83 5.40 -7.28 22.38
N THR A 84 4.99 -7.50 21.13
CA THR A 84 5.47 -6.79 19.96
C THR A 84 4.40 -5.83 19.46
N ALA A 85 4.75 -4.56 19.29
CA ALA A 85 3.87 -3.57 18.68
C ALA A 85 4.50 -3.03 17.39
N PHE A 86 3.70 -3.01 16.34
CA PHE A 86 4.01 -2.28 15.11
C PHE A 86 3.28 -0.96 15.15
N THR A 87 3.88 0.08 14.58
CA THR A 87 3.18 1.34 14.31
C THR A 87 3.44 1.81 12.89
N LYS A 88 2.80 2.91 12.51
CA LYS A 88 2.90 3.49 11.17
C LYS A 88 3.10 4.98 11.29
N TRP A 89 3.80 5.52 10.32
CA TRP A 89 3.80 6.94 10.04
C TRP A 89 3.15 7.17 8.68
N CYS A 90 2.00 7.86 8.70
CA CYS A 90 1.20 8.16 7.52
C CYS A 90 1.09 9.68 7.34
N PRO A 91 2.21 10.38 7.10
CA PRO A 91 2.20 11.83 6.96
C PRO A 91 1.40 12.25 5.71
N GLN A 92 0.87 13.47 5.74
CA GLN A 92 0.41 14.13 4.52
C GLN A 92 1.63 14.58 3.70
N GLU A 93 1.53 14.48 2.37
CA GLU A 93 2.45 15.09 1.43
C GLU A 93 2.20 16.60 1.39
N ASN A 94 2.94 17.31 2.25
CA ASN A 94 2.84 18.75 2.42
C ASN A 94 4.17 19.47 2.13
N GLY A 95 5.12 18.79 1.48
CA GLY A 95 6.44 19.29 1.16
C GLY A 95 7.42 19.42 2.34
N VAL A 96 7.05 18.98 3.56
CA VAL A 96 7.96 19.00 4.71
C VAL A 96 8.94 17.83 4.63
N LYS A 97 10.20 18.14 4.31
CA LYS A 97 11.27 17.17 4.01
C LYS A 97 12.37 17.09 5.08
N THR A 98 12.14 17.63 6.27
CA THR A 98 13.19 17.79 7.29
C THR A 98 13.34 16.57 8.20
N PHE A 99 14.57 16.32 8.67
CA PHE A 99 14.85 15.23 9.61
C PHE A 99 14.08 15.41 10.91
N GLU A 100 13.97 16.65 11.42
CA GLU A 100 13.28 16.99 12.67
C GLU A 100 11.80 16.62 12.63
N ASN A 101 11.17 16.63 11.44
CA ASN A 101 9.78 16.22 11.30
C ASN A 101 9.63 14.70 11.47
N ALA A 102 10.49 13.93 10.82
CA ALA A 102 10.53 12.47 10.96
C ALA A 102 10.89 12.06 12.40
N GLU A 103 11.90 12.71 12.99
CA GLU A 103 12.32 12.43 14.36
C GLU A 103 11.20 12.72 15.38
N LYS A 104 10.50 13.85 15.25
CA LYS A 104 9.35 14.17 16.12
C LYS A 104 8.25 13.13 16.03
N ALA A 105 7.97 12.61 14.82
CA ALA A 105 6.96 11.58 14.63
C ALA A 105 7.37 10.27 15.33
N VAL A 106 8.63 9.85 15.16
CA VAL A 106 9.17 8.63 15.79
C VAL A 106 9.24 8.77 17.32
N ASP A 107 9.69 9.91 17.84
CA ASP A 107 9.76 10.17 19.28
C ASP A 107 8.37 10.22 19.92
N LEU A 108 7.38 10.75 19.21
CA LEU A 108 5.99 10.72 19.66
C LEU A 108 5.46 9.28 19.74
N ALA A 109 5.72 8.45 18.73
CA ALA A 109 5.33 7.05 18.72
C ALA A 109 6.00 6.27 19.87
N LEU A 110 7.33 6.42 20.05
CA LEU A 110 8.08 5.83 21.16
C LEU A 110 7.50 6.22 22.52
N LYS A 111 7.18 7.51 22.71
CA LYS A 111 6.55 8.02 23.93
C LYS A 111 5.17 7.40 24.17
N ARG A 112 4.33 7.32 23.14
CA ARG A 112 2.97 6.77 23.26
C ARG A 112 2.98 5.28 23.52
N LEU A 113 3.86 4.53 22.84
CA LEU A 113 4.07 3.10 23.03
C LEU A 113 4.81 2.77 24.34
N ASN A 114 5.39 3.76 25.02
CA ASN A 114 6.26 3.57 26.18
C ASN A 114 7.39 2.55 25.90
N GLN A 115 8.12 2.77 24.81
CA GLN A 115 9.24 1.92 24.37
C GLN A 115 10.46 2.77 24.03
N SER A 116 11.65 2.19 24.14
CA SER A 116 12.91 2.83 23.72
C SER A 116 13.26 2.57 22.26
N GLN A 117 12.65 1.56 21.63
CA GLN A 117 12.83 1.21 20.22
C GLN A 117 11.50 0.69 19.65
N ILE A 118 11.14 1.13 18.46
CA ILE A 118 9.98 0.62 17.71
C ILE A 118 10.38 -0.68 17.00
N ALA A 119 9.66 -1.77 17.23
CA ALA A 119 9.97 -3.07 16.62
C ALA A 119 9.81 -3.06 15.09
N LEU A 120 8.74 -2.45 14.59
CA LEU A 120 8.49 -2.23 13.16
C LEU A 120 7.77 -0.89 12.97
N LEU A 121 8.38 0.02 12.21
CA LEU A 121 7.73 1.25 11.75
C LEU A 121 7.40 1.11 10.26
N GLN A 122 6.12 1.29 9.90
CA GLN A 122 5.67 1.20 8.51
C GLN A 122 5.36 2.58 7.93
N TYR A 123 5.84 2.88 6.72
CA TYR A 123 5.60 4.16 6.06
C TYR A 123 4.51 4.05 4.99
N HIS A 124 3.62 5.05 4.90
CA HIS A 124 2.64 5.18 3.83
C HIS A 124 2.94 6.39 2.95
N ALA A 125 2.99 6.19 1.64
CA ALA A 125 3.04 7.26 0.64
C ALA A 125 1.68 7.36 -0.08
N TRP A 126 1.06 8.54 -0.06
CA TRP A 126 -0.19 8.81 -0.76
C TRP A 126 0.04 9.27 -2.19
N ASP A 127 1.17 9.89 -2.50
CA ASP A 127 1.50 10.35 -3.86
C ASP A 127 2.97 10.08 -4.17
N TYR A 128 3.24 9.24 -5.18
CA TYR A 128 4.60 8.93 -5.59
C TYR A 128 5.26 10.02 -6.42
N SER A 129 4.48 10.96 -6.97
CA SER A 129 5.01 12.12 -7.70
C SER A 129 5.49 13.25 -6.79
N ASP A 130 5.23 13.17 -5.48
CA ASP A 130 5.84 14.04 -4.47
C ASP A 130 7.04 13.33 -3.83
N ASP A 131 8.24 13.84 -4.05
CA ASP A 131 9.50 13.28 -3.55
C ASP A 131 9.67 13.32 -2.01
N THR A 132 8.72 13.92 -1.27
CA THR A 132 8.74 13.98 0.20
C THR A 132 8.85 12.59 0.83
N PHE A 133 8.25 11.55 0.24
CA PHE A 133 8.38 10.19 0.79
C PHE A 133 9.82 9.66 0.74
N LEU A 134 10.62 10.00 -0.27
CA LEU A 134 12.02 9.58 -0.37
C LEU A 134 12.87 10.24 0.72
N HIS A 135 12.61 11.52 1.00
CA HIS A 135 13.26 12.22 2.11
C HIS A 135 12.90 11.57 3.44
N ASN A 136 11.60 11.35 3.69
CA ASN A 136 11.13 10.69 4.90
C ASN A 136 11.72 9.29 5.08
N MET A 137 11.70 8.46 4.03
CA MET A 137 12.33 7.13 4.08
C MET A 137 13.83 7.18 4.37
N THR A 138 14.54 8.19 3.85
CA THR A 138 15.95 8.42 4.16
C THR A 138 16.16 8.76 5.63
N HIS A 139 15.36 9.67 6.18
CA HIS A 139 15.40 10.02 7.61
C HIS A 139 15.04 8.84 8.51
N LEU A 140 14.05 8.04 8.13
CA LEU A 140 13.69 6.81 8.85
C LEU A 140 14.83 5.79 8.85
N ARG A 141 15.59 5.67 7.76
CA ARG A 141 16.81 4.83 7.69
C ARG A 141 17.88 5.34 8.66
N GLU A 142 18.04 6.66 8.80
CA GLU A 142 18.96 7.24 9.78
C GLU A 142 18.50 6.97 11.22
N LEU A 143 17.21 7.10 11.51
CA LEU A 143 16.62 6.78 12.82
C LEU A 143 16.71 5.28 13.14
N GLN A 144 16.63 4.41 12.13
CA GLN A 144 16.89 2.98 12.26
C GLN A 144 18.35 2.71 12.63
N ARG A 145 19.32 3.32 11.92
CA ARG A 145 20.74 3.23 12.26
C ARG A 145 21.05 3.78 13.65
N GLY A 146 20.32 4.82 14.07
CA GLY A 146 20.38 5.38 15.42
C GLY A 146 19.72 4.52 16.50
N GLY A 147 19.10 3.39 16.14
CA GLY A 147 18.51 2.43 17.08
C GLY A 147 17.12 2.79 17.58
N LYS A 148 16.48 3.88 17.12
CA LYS A 148 15.09 4.22 17.48
C LYS A 148 14.08 3.27 16.82
N ILE A 149 14.44 2.68 15.69
CA ILE A 149 13.62 1.74 14.92
C ILE A 149 14.44 0.46 14.68
N ALA A 150 13.87 -0.71 14.92
CA ALA A 150 14.51 -1.98 14.60
C ALA A 150 14.34 -2.34 13.12
N HIS A 151 13.10 -2.32 12.62
CA HIS A 151 12.77 -2.65 11.24
C HIS A 151 11.92 -1.57 10.56
N LEU A 152 12.18 -1.33 9.29
CA LEU A 152 11.35 -0.50 8.42
C LEU A 152 10.44 -1.39 7.58
N GLY A 153 9.17 -1.01 7.52
CA GLY A 153 8.19 -1.57 6.60
C GLY A 153 7.53 -0.49 5.77
N LEU A 154 6.74 -0.93 4.81
CA LEU A 154 5.87 -0.08 4.00
C LEU A 154 4.42 -0.49 4.22
N THR A 155 3.49 0.38 3.87
CA THR A 155 2.07 0.04 3.84
C THR A 155 1.41 0.58 2.57
N ASN A 156 0.64 -0.29 1.92
CA ASN A 156 0.00 -0.06 0.63
C ASN A 156 1.01 0.44 -0.41
N THR A 157 2.22 -0.13 -0.49
CA THR A 157 3.15 0.18 -1.58
C THR A 157 2.98 -0.80 -2.73
N ASP A 158 2.87 -0.30 -3.95
CA ASP A 158 2.74 -1.16 -5.13
C ASP A 158 4.06 -1.86 -5.48
N THR A 159 4.01 -2.83 -6.39
CA THR A 159 5.19 -3.64 -6.73
C THR A 159 6.31 -2.81 -7.35
N ALA A 160 5.97 -1.83 -8.18
CA ALA A 160 6.97 -1.03 -8.90
C ALA A 160 7.75 -0.14 -7.94
N HIS A 161 7.06 0.53 -7.01
CA HIS A 161 7.69 1.41 -6.03
C HIS A 161 8.40 0.62 -4.92
N LEU A 162 7.89 -0.56 -4.53
CA LEU A 162 8.63 -1.45 -3.62
C LEU A 162 9.97 -1.87 -4.23
N LYS A 163 9.95 -2.32 -5.50
CA LYS A 163 11.18 -2.68 -6.22
C LYS A 163 12.12 -1.48 -6.35
N MET A 164 11.59 -0.32 -6.71
CA MET A 164 12.37 0.92 -6.85
C MET A 164 13.09 1.30 -5.55
N LEU A 165 12.41 1.21 -4.40
CA LEU A 165 13.03 1.47 -3.10
C LEU A 165 14.12 0.43 -2.77
N ILE A 166 13.88 -0.85 -3.01
CA ILE A 166 14.87 -1.92 -2.78
C ILE A 166 16.12 -1.69 -3.64
N ASP A 167 15.95 -1.45 -4.93
CA ASP A 167 17.05 -1.20 -5.87
C ASP A 167 17.80 0.11 -5.57
N SER A 168 17.16 1.03 -4.86
CA SER A 168 17.76 2.25 -4.30
C SER A 168 18.48 2.01 -2.96
N GLY A 169 18.58 0.76 -2.51
CA GLY A 169 19.28 0.36 -1.30
C GLY A 169 18.51 0.54 0.01
N PHE A 170 17.17 0.67 -0.04
CA PHE A 170 16.35 0.63 1.19
C PHE A 170 16.14 -0.81 1.65
N GLU A 171 16.51 -1.10 2.90
CA GLU A 171 16.21 -2.38 3.55
C GLU A 171 14.76 -2.37 4.06
N ILE A 172 13.88 -3.12 3.38
CA ILE A 172 12.45 -3.18 3.69
C ILE A 172 12.12 -4.56 4.27
N ALA A 173 11.68 -4.61 5.53
CA ALA A 173 11.33 -5.85 6.21
C ALA A 173 9.93 -6.37 5.80
N THR A 174 8.97 -5.46 5.63
CA THR A 174 7.58 -5.82 5.33
C THR A 174 6.90 -4.84 4.38
N ASN A 175 5.87 -5.30 3.66
CA ASN A 175 4.88 -4.45 3.01
C ASN A 175 3.48 -4.88 3.45
N GLN A 176 2.75 -3.99 4.12
CA GLN A 176 1.40 -4.24 4.59
C GLN A 176 0.38 -3.90 3.50
N VAL A 177 -0.39 -4.87 3.00
CA VAL A 177 -1.28 -4.70 1.84
C VAL A 177 -2.64 -5.33 2.05
N SER A 178 -3.65 -4.88 1.29
CA SER A 178 -4.92 -5.59 1.25
C SER A 178 -4.77 -6.91 0.50
N CYS A 179 -5.26 -8.01 1.09
CA CYS A 179 -5.35 -9.30 0.43
C CYS A 179 -6.50 -10.10 1.05
N SER A 180 -7.26 -10.80 0.23
CA SER A 180 -8.34 -11.67 0.67
C SER A 180 -8.56 -12.78 -0.35
N ILE A 181 -9.53 -13.65 -0.11
CA ILE A 181 -9.88 -14.68 -1.09
C ILE A 181 -10.44 -14.12 -2.41
N ILE A 182 -10.92 -12.87 -2.41
CA ILE A 182 -11.38 -12.18 -3.64
C ILE A 182 -10.38 -11.16 -4.17
N ASP A 183 -9.55 -10.56 -3.29
CA ASP A 183 -8.45 -9.69 -3.70
C ASP A 183 -7.19 -10.50 -3.97
N ARG A 184 -7.03 -10.87 -5.24
CA ARG A 184 -5.92 -11.70 -5.73
C ARG A 184 -4.75 -10.89 -6.30
N ARG A 185 -4.70 -9.56 -6.10
CA ARG A 185 -3.60 -8.74 -6.67
C ARG A 185 -2.22 -9.20 -6.20
N VAL A 186 -2.11 -9.70 -4.97
CA VAL A 186 -0.88 -10.32 -4.45
C VAL A 186 -0.41 -11.50 -5.32
N THR A 187 -1.28 -12.48 -5.59
CA THR A 187 -0.89 -13.75 -6.22
C THR A 187 -1.02 -13.75 -7.74
N ARG A 188 -1.86 -12.89 -8.32
CA ARG A 188 -2.02 -12.70 -9.77
C ARG A 188 -1.10 -11.63 -10.33
N GLY A 189 -0.71 -10.67 -9.49
CA GLY A 189 0.24 -9.62 -9.81
C GLY A 189 1.69 -10.04 -9.59
N ARG A 190 2.58 -9.05 -9.57
CA ARG A 190 4.04 -9.25 -9.43
C ARG A 190 4.53 -9.21 -7.97
N LEU A 191 3.69 -8.72 -7.04
CA LEU A 191 4.09 -8.45 -5.67
C LEU A 191 4.55 -9.71 -4.93
N HIS A 192 3.82 -10.82 -5.07
CA HIS A 192 4.17 -12.09 -4.41
C HIS A 192 5.61 -12.52 -4.73
N GLU A 193 5.96 -12.56 -6.02
CA GLU A 193 7.26 -13.00 -6.49
C GLU A 193 8.37 -12.03 -6.06
N LEU A 194 8.13 -10.71 -6.20
CA LEU A 194 9.10 -9.70 -5.75
C LEU A 194 9.40 -9.84 -4.26
N CYS A 195 8.37 -10.05 -3.43
CA CYS A 195 8.53 -10.21 -1.99
C CYS A 195 9.34 -11.47 -1.63
N LEU A 196 9.12 -12.60 -2.34
CA LEU A 196 9.91 -13.81 -2.13
C LEU A 196 11.39 -13.60 -2.50
N GLN A 197 11.65 -12.98 -3.65
CA GLN A 197 13.01 -12.73 -4.15
C GLN A 197 13.83 -11.80 -3.24
N ASN A 198 13.17 -10.85 -2.57
CA ASN A 198 13.83 -9.84 -1.75
C ASN A 198 13.62 -10.05 -0.24
N ASN A 199 13.08 -11.20 0.17
CA ASN A 199 12.74 -11.53 1.55
C ASN A 199 11.89 -10.45 2.28
N VAL A 200 10.96 -9.82 1.56
CA VAL A 200 10.00 -8.87 2.13
C VAL A 200 8.78 -9.64 2.61
N GLY A 201 8.41 -9.52 3.88
CA GLY A 201 7.22 -10.15 4.43
C GLY A 201 5.93 -9.37 4.10
N LEU A 202 4.89 -10.05 3.62
CA LEU A 202 3.57 -9.42 3.50
C LEU A 202 2.80 -9.53 4.81
N LEU A 203 2.26 -8.39 5.26
CA LEU A 203 1.30 -8.31 6.36
C LEU A 203 -0.07 -7.97 5.76
N CYS A 204 -0.98 -8.94 5.69
CA CYS A 204 -2.23 -8.77 4.96
C CYS A 204 -3.36 -8.28 5.85
N TYR A 205 -3.95 -7.13 5.52
CA TYR A 205 -5.17 -6.66 6.15
C TYR A 205 -6.36 -6.83 5.19
N GLY A 206 -7.58 -6.70 5.72
CA GLY A 206 -8.79 -6.82 4.90
C GLY A 206 -9.13 -8.24 4.47
N THR A 207 -8.42 -9.23 5.01
CA THR A 207 -8.60 -10.66 4.78
C THR A 207 -10.05 -11.13 4.95
N LEU A 208 -10.78 -10.52 5.89
CA LEU A 208 -12.18 -10.84 6.19
C LEU A 208 -13.19 -9.86 5.58
N LEU A 209 -12.75 -8.93 4.73
CA LEU A 209 -13.60 -7.92 4.08
C LEU A 209 -14.49 -7.16 5.07
N GLY A 210 -13.92 -6.71 6.19
CA GLY A 210 -14.65 -6.00 7.24
C GLY A 210 -15.68 -6.85 7.99
N GLY A 211 -15.65 -8.17 7.81
CA GLY A 211 -16.58 -9.15 8.39
C GLY A 211 -17.55 -9.76 7.39
N PHE A 212 -17.51 -9.37 6.10
CA PHE A 212 -18.36 -9.98 5.07
C PHE A 212 -18.09 -11.48 4.87
N LEU A 213 -16.86 -11.94 5.08
CA LEU A 213 -16.49 -13.36 5.00
C LEU A 213 -16.87 -14.10 6.28
N SER A 214 -18.18 -14.15 6.58
CA SER A 214 -18.73 -14.85 7.75
C SER A 214 -20.12 -15.41 7.47
N GLU A 215 -20.58 -16.33 8.32
CA GLU A 215 -21.89 -16.98 8.25
C GLU A 215 -23.03 -15.96 8.29
N LYS A 216 -22.82 -14.81 8.95
CA LYS A 216 -23.80 -13.71 9.06
C LYS A 216 -24.29 -13.21 7.69
N TRP A 217 -23.44 -13.25 6.67
CA TRP A 217 -23.73 -12.69 5.35
C TRP A 217 -24.10 -13.75 4.31
N LEU A 218 -24.07 -15.02 4.68
CA LEU A 218 -24.40 -16.12 3.79
C LEU A 218 -25.90 -16.13 3.47
N CYS A 219 -26.23 -16.26 2.19
CA CYS A 219 -27.59 -16.26 1.66
C CYS A 219 -28.39 -15.00 2.04
N GLN A 220 -27.70 -13.89 2.33
CA GLN A 220 -28.34 -12.61 2.61
C GLN A 220 -28.40 -11.76 1.32
N PRO A 221 -29.44 -10.93 1.16
CA PRO A 221 -29.46 -9.91 0.11
C PRO A 221 -28.32 -8.91 0.33
N GLU A 222 -27.91 -8.25 -0.76
CA GLU A 222 -26.95 -7.16 -0.68
C GLU A 222 -27.49 -6.04 0.23
N PRO A 223 -26.67 -5.43 1.10
CA PRO A 223 -27.08 -4.27 1.89
C PRO A 223 -27.53 -3.12 0.98
N SER A 224 -28.83 -2.81 1.00
CA SER A 224 -29.38 -1.68 0.22
C SER A 224 -29.09 -0.32 0.86
N ASP A 225 -28.92 -0.27 2.17
CA ASP A 225 -28.64 0.94 2.94
C ASP A 225 -27.21 0.92 3.50
N THR A 226 -26.29 1.56 2.78
CA THR A 226 -24.87 1.63 3.16
C THR A 226 -24.61 2.49 4.38
N SER A 227 -25.56 3.34 4.81
CA SER A 227 -25.41 4.18 6.01
C SER A 227 -25.40 3.36 7.31
N LYS A 228 -26.04 2.18 7.29
CA LYS A 228 -26.05 1.22 8.41
C LYS A 228 -24.79 0.37 8.50
N LEU A 229 -23.97 0.37 7.44
CA LEU A 229 -22.69 -0.33 7.44
C LEU A 229 -21.64 0.51 8.17
N ASN A 230 -20.79 -0.15 8.95
CA ASN A 230 -19.61 0.50 9.51
C ASN A 230 -18.60 0.88 8.42
N TRP A 231 -17.57 1.66 8.79
CA TRP A 231 -16.56 2.16 7.84
C TRP A 231 -15.90 1.05 7.02
N SER A 232 -15.50 -0.04 7.66
CA SER A 232 -14.88 -1.18 6.97
C SER A 232 -15.83 -1.90 6.02
N LEU A 233 -17.07 -2.18 6.42
CA LEU A 233 -18.05 -2.82 5.54
C LEU A 233 -18.34 -1.94 4.31
N ARG A 234 -18.39 -0.61 4.45
CA ARG A 234 -18.52 0.27 3.27
C ARG A 234 -17.32 0.17 2.33
N LYS A 235 -16.09 0.14 2.87
CA LYS A 235 -14.87 -0.08 2.06
C LYS A 235 -14.96 -1.39 1.29
N TYR A 236 -15.20 -2.50 1.97
CA TYR A 236 -15.10 -3.82 1.34
C TYR A 236 -16.33 -4.19 0.49
N LEU A 237 -17.46 -3.51 0.64
CA LEU A 237 -18.55 -3.63 -0.34
C LEU A 237 -18.09 -3.14 -1.72
N ARG A 238 -17.25 -2.09 -1.79
CA ARG A 238 -16.64 -1.63 -3.05
C ARG A 238 -15.70 -2.68 -3.66
N PHE A 239 -14.93 -3.39 -2.82
CA PHE A 239 -14.10 -4.52 -3.28
C PHE A 239 -14.97 -5.63 -3.87
N ILE A 240 -16.08 -5.97 -3.21
CA ILE A 240 -17.04 -6.98 -3.70
C ILE A 240 -17.62 -6.55 -5.06
N HIS A 241 -18.03 -5.28 -5.21
CA HIS A 241 -18.51 -4.75 -6.49
C HIS A 241 -17.46 -4.83 -7.60
N ALA A 242 -16.23 -4.38 -7.31
CA ALA A 242 -15.13 -4.43 -8.25
C ALA A 242 -14.79 -5.88 -8.66
N ALA A 243 -14.85 -6.82 -7.72
CA ALA A 243 -14.57 -8.23 -7.95
C ALA A 243 -15.69 -9.03 -8.66
N GLY A 244 -16.82 -8.39 -9.02
CA GLY A 244 -17.91 -9.05 -9.78
C GLY A 244 -19.30 -8.89 -9.19
N GLY A 245 -19.45 -8.27 -8.01
CA GLY A 245 -20.72 -7.99 -7.38
C GLY A 245 -21.16 -9.04 -6.36
N TRP A 246 -22.31 -8.76 -5.73
CA TRP A 246 -22.78 -9.52 -4.58
C TRP A 246 -23.12 -10.98 -4.89
N GLU A 247 -23.69 -11.27 -6.06
CA GLU A 247 -24.03 -12.64 -6.47
C GLU A 247 -22.78 -13.53 -6.58
N VAL A 248 -21.72 -13.02 -7.20
CA VAL A 248 -20.43 -13.73 -7.29
C VAL A 248 -19.84 -13.92 -5.90
N PHE A 249 -19.96 -12.92 -5.04
CA PHE A 249 -19.53 -13.02 -3.64
C PHE A 249 -20.31 -14.07 -2.83
N GLN A 250 -21.63 -14.19 -3.03
CA GLN A 250 -22.45 -15.23 -2.38
C GLN A 250 -22.04 -16.64 -2.84
N HIS A 251 -21.72 -16.83 -4.13
CA HIS A 251 -21.15 -18.09 -4.61
C HIS A 251 -19.83 -18.45 -3.91
N MET A 252 -18.96 -17.45 -3.68
CA MET A 252 -17.75 -17.64 -2.89
C MET A 252 -18.07 -18.03 -1.44
N LEU A 253 -19.01 -17.35 -0.77
CA LEU A 253 -19.43 -17.71 0.59
C LEU A 253 -19.98 -19.13 0.70
N LEU A 254 -20.79 -19.59 -0.28
CA LEU A 254 -21.29 -20.96 -0.34
C LEU A 254 -20.16 -21.98 -0.48
N THR A 255 -19.16 -21.68 -1.32
CA THR A 255 -17.96 -22.51 -1.47
C THR A 255 -17.20 -22.62 -0.15
N LEU A 256 -16.98 -21.49 0.53
CA LEU A 256 -16.31 -21.47 1.83
C LEU A 256 -17.14 -22.15 2.91
N GLN A 257 -18.47 -22.09 2.86
CA GLN A 257 -19.34 -22.81 3.78
C GLN A 257 -19.15 -24.33 3.65
N HIS A 258 -19.02 -24.84 2.43
CA HIS A 258 -18.79 -26.28 2.21
C HIS A 258 -17.49 -26.74 2.86
N ILE A 259 -16.41 -25.99 2.66
CA ILE A 259 -15.08 -26.25 3.25
C ILE A 259 -15.13 -26.08 4.78
N SER A 260 -15.81 -25.04 5.26
CA SER A 260 -16.05 -24.78 6.69
C SER A 260 -16.72 -25.97 7.37
N LYS A 261 -17.78 -26.55 6.77
CA LYS A 261 -18.46 -27.75 7.30
C LYS A 261 -17.55 -28.98 7.30
N LYS A 262 -16.74 -29.17 6.26
CA LYS A 262 -15.78 -30.27 6.17
C LYS A 262 -14.76 -30.25 7.33
N HIS A 263 -14.25 -29.06 7.67
CA HIS A 263 -13.21 -28.89 8.69
C HIS A 263 -13.74 -28.55 10.09
N GLY A 264 -15.05 -28.29 10.24
CA GLY A 264 -15.65 -27.93 11.53
C GLY A 264 -15.23 -26.55 12.05
N VAL A 265 -14.91 -25.62 11.16
CA VAL A 265 -14.44 -24.26 11.48
C VAL A 265 -15.32 -23.21 10.79
N SER A 266 -15.17 -21.92 11.13
CA SER A 266 -15.95 -20.85 10.50
C SER A 266 -15.49 -20.51 9.08
N ILE A 267 -16.36 -19.86 8.29
CA ILE A 267 -16.00 -19.26 6.98
C ILE A 267 -14.80 -18.32 7.13
N SER A 268 -14.78 -17.52 8.21
CA SER A 268 -13.67 -16.61 8.53
C SER A 268 -12.35 -17.36 8.70
N ALA A 269 -12.36 -18.52 9.37
CA ALA A 269 -11.16 -19.33 9.57
C ALA A 269 -10.64 -19.89 8.23
N VAL A 270 -11.54 -20.40 7.36
CA VAL A 270 -11.19 -20.86 6.01
C VAL A 270 -10.56 -19.75 5.18
N ALA A 271 -11.19 -18.57 5.14
CA ALA A 271 -10.68 -17.43 4.39
C ALA A 271 -9.32 -16.92 4.92
N THR A 272 -9.14 -16.90 6.24
CA THR A 272 -7.88 -16.50 6.87
C THR A 272 -6.78 -17.51 6.57
N ARG A 273 -7.05 -18.81 6.68
CA ARG A 273 -6.10 -19.88 6.38
C ARG A 273 -5.65 -19.83 4.92
N TYR A 274 -6.57 -19.57 4.00
CA TYR A 274 -6.25 -19.39 2.57
C TYR A 274 -5.19 -18.30 2.36
N VAL A 275 -5.37 -17.12 2.98
CA VAL A 275 -4.39 -16.02 2.86
C VAL A 275 -3.08 -16.34 3.56
N LEU A 276 -3.12 -16.97 4.73
CA LEU A 276 -1.90 -17.43 5.42
C LEU A 276 -1.13 -18.48 4.63
N ASP A 277 -1.76 -19.24 3.74
CA ASP A 277 -1.06 -20.23 2.92
C ASP A 277 -0.31 -19.63 1.72
N ILE A 278 -0.50 -18.34 1.43
CA ILE A 278 0.27 -17.65 0.40
C ILE A 278 1.73 -17.52 0.89
N PRO A 279 2.75 -18.04 0.15
CA PRO A 279 4.11 -18.15 0.69
C PRO A 279 4.77 -16.84 1.13
N SER A 280 4.45 -15.71 0.49
CA SER A 280 4.98 -14.39 0.86
C SER A 280 4.28 -13.78 2.08
N VAL A 281 3.16 -14.34 2.53
CA VAL A 281 2.38 -13.82 3.66
C VAL A 281 2.96 -14.31 4.99
N LYS A 282 3.49 -13.36 5.75
CA LYS A 282 4.08 -13.58 7.06
C LYS A 282 3.05 -13.44 8.17
N GLY A 283 2.06 -12.56 8.00
CA GLY A 283 0.95 -12.49 8.94
C GLY A 283 -0.32 -11.91 8.32
N VAL A 284 -1.46 -12.26 8.92
CA VAL A 284 -2.75 -11.64 8.64
C VAL A 284 -3.14 -10.76 9.83
N ILE A 285 -3.54 -9.52 9.53
CA ILE A 285 -4.02 -8.55 10.51
C ILE A 285 -5.54 -8.69 10.63
N VAL A 286 -6.00 -9.15 11.80
CA VAL A 286 -7.42 -9.28 12.12
C VAL A 286 -7.80 -8.29 13.19
N GLY A 287 -8.86 -7.51 12.93
CA GLY A 287 -9.41 -6.58 13.91
C GLY A 287 -9.92 -7.34 15.12
N THR A 288 -9.50 -6.94 16.32
CA THR A 288 -9.90 -7.60 17.57
C THR A 288 -10.54 -6.58 18.48
N ARG A 289 -11.67 -6.96 19.07
CA ARG A 289 -12.34 -6.15 20.09
C ARG A 289 -11.68 -6.43 21.41
N LEU A 290 -11.16 -5.39 22.05
CA LEU A 290 -10.54 -5.46 23.37
C LEU A 290 -11.61 -5.19 24.44
N ASP A 291 -12.67 -6.00 24.42
CA ASP A 291 -13.81 -5.92 25.34
C ASP A 291 -14.04 -7.27 26.05
N GLY A 292 -15.14 -7.39 26.80
CA GLY A 292 -15.48 -8.62 27.54
C GLY A 292 -15.66 -9.88 26.68
N ASN A 293 -15.73 -9.76 25.35
CA ASN A 293 -15.82 -10.89 24.42
C ASN A 293 -14.46 -11.32 23.83
N SER A 294 -13.36 -10.68 24.23
CA SER A 294 -12.01 -10.91 23.69
C SER A 294 -11.64 -12.41 23.67
N GLU A 295 -11.98 -13.15 24.73
CA GLU A 295 -11.67 -14.58 24.86
C GLU A 295 -12.41 -15.44 23.82
N ALA A 296 -13.69 -15.14 23.56
CA ALA A 296 -14.48 -15.87 22.56
C ALA A 296 -13.97 -15.59 21.14
N TYR A 297 -13.70 -14.32 20.80
CA TYR A 297 -13.14 -13.95 19.49
C TYR A 297 -11.74 -14.58 19.29
N MET A 298 -10.92 -14.57 20.34
CA MET A 298 -9.61 -15.20 20.35
C MET A 298 -9.71 -16.71 20.06
N ALA A 299 -10.58 -17.42 20.77
CA ALA A 299 -10.76 -18.86 20.60
C ALA A 299 -11.19 -19.22 19.16
N GLU A 300 -12.13 -18.46 18.59
CA GLU A 300 -12.55 -18.65 17.19
C GLU A 300 -11.44 -18.34 16.19
N ASN A 301 -10.69 -17.25 16.40
CA ASN A 301 -9.59 -16.88 15.52
C ASN A 301 -8.45 -17.91 15.53
N LEU A 302 -8.16 -18.51 16.69
CA LEU A 302 -7.11 -19.54 16.83
C LEU A 302 -7.44 -20.84 16.09
N LYS A 303 -8.71 -21.12 15.78
CA LYS A 303 -9.09 -22.27 14.93
C LYS A 303 -8.50 -22.21 13.53
N VAL A 304 -8.02 -21.04 13.07
CA VAL A 304 -7.25 -20.96 11.81
C VAL A 304 -6.03 -21.88 11.78
N PHE A 305 -5.48 -22.23 12.96
CA PHE A 305 -4.30 -23.08 13.10
C PHE A 305 -4.65 -24.54 13.45
N SER A 306 -5.94 -24.90 13.54
CA SER A 306 -6.35 -26.27 13.86
C SER A 306 -6.62 -27.15 12.63
N PHE A 307 -6.45 -26.62 11.42
CA PHE A 307 -6.69 -27.34 10.16
C PHE A 307 -5.76 -26.84 9.04
N SER A 308 -5.80 -27.54 7.91
CA SER A 308 -5.09 -27.15 6.69
C SER A 308 -5.99 -27.37 5.49
N LEU A 309 -5.87 -26.49 4.48
CA LEU A 309 -6.59 -26.65 3.21
C LEU A 309 -5.89 -27.70 2.36
N ASP A 310 -6.61 -28.77 2.03
CA ASP A 310 -6.10 -29.79 1.11
C ASP A 310 -6.26 -29.39 -0.37
N GLU A 311 -5.78 -30.22 -1.28
CA GLU A 311 -5.83 -29.95 -2.72
C GLU A 311 -7.28 -29.79 -3.22
N ALA A 312 -8.22 -30.57 -2.70
CA ALA A 312 -9.62 -30.47 -3.09
C ALA A 312 -10.25 -29.14 -2.63
N ASP A 313 -9.93 -28.69 -1.41
CA ASP A 313 -10.37 -27.39 -0.90
C ASP A 313 -9.84 -26.24 -1.77
N ARG A 314 -8.54 -26.29 -2.10
CA ARG A 314 -7.88 -25.29 -2.95
C ARG A 314 -8.46 -25.27 -4.36
N ALA A 315 -8.74 -26.45 -4.94
CA ALA A 315 -9.36 -26.56 -6.25
C ALA A 315 -10.79 -25.98 -6.26
N GLN A 316 -11.57 -26.21 -5.20
CA GLN A 316 -12.91 -25.61 -5.07
C GLN A 316 -12.85 -24.08 -4.98
N ILE A 317 -11.93 -23.55 -4.17
CA ILE A 317 -11.70 -22.09 -4.07
C ILE A 317 -11.30 -21.54 -5.44
N ALA A 318 -10.28 -22.13 -6.09
CA ALA A 318 -9.79 -21.68 -7.39
C ALA A 318 -10.91 -21.64 -8.44
N LYS A 319 -11.72 -22.70 -8.52
CA LYS A 319 -12.88 -22.77 -9.41
C LYS A 319 -13.92 -21.68 -9.11
N SER A 320 -14.19 -21.39 -7.84
CA SER A 320 -15.09 -20.28 -7.48
C SER A 320 -14.48 -18.92 -7.84
N GLN A 321 -13.16 -18.78 -7.78
CA GLN A 321 -12.48 -17.53 -8.13
C GLN A 321 -12.43 -17.27 -9.65
N GLU A 322 -12.68 -18.27 -10.51
CA GLU A 322 -12.81 -18.06 -11.97
C GLU A 322 -14.00 -17.16 -12.32
N LYS A 323 -15.01 -17.07 -11.45
CA LYS A 323 -16.16 -16.18 -11.61
C LYS A 323 -15.86 -14.73 -11.20
N LEU A 324 -14.77 -14.50 -10.48
CA LEU A 324 -14.38 -13.17 -10.03
C LEU A 324 -13.74 -12.39 -11.19
N ARG A 325 -13.98 -11.08 -11.20
CA ARG A 325 -13.15 -10.14 -11.97
C ARG A 325 -11.93 -9.79 -11.13
N ASP A 326 -10.77 -9.74 -11.78
CA ASP A 326 -9.56 -9.25 -11.12
C ASP A 326 -9.75 -7.77 -10.77
N LEU A 327 -9.38 -7.40 -9.53
CA LEU A 327 -9.40 -6.01 -9.11
C LEU A 327 -8.41 -5.19 -9.95
N PRO A 328 -8.75 -3.94 -10.31
CA PRO A 328 -7.87 -3.12 -11.13
C PRO A 328 -6.59 -2.73 -10.37
N GLY A 329 -5.51 -2.55 -11.13
CA GLY A 329 -4.23 -2.06 -10.61
C GLY A 329 -3.46 -3.07 -9.77
N ASP A 330 -2.48 -2.55 -9.04
CA ASP A 330 -1.62 -3.29 -8.11
C ASP A 330 -2.09 -3.10 -6.66
N CYS A 331 -1.52 -3.83 -5.71
CA CYS A 331 -1.77 -3.62 -4.29
C CYS A 331 -1.44 -2.18 -3.87
N GLY A 332 -2.34 -1.54 -3.12
CA GLY A 332 -2.20 -0.15 -2.67
C GLY A 332 -2.78 0.88 -3.65
N ASP A 333 -3.00 0.53 -4.93
CA ASP A 333 -3.65 1.42 -5.89
C ASP A 333 -5.06 1.85 -5.45
N GLU A 334 -5.72 1.10 -4.56
CA GLU A 334 -7.02 1.48 -4.02
C GLU A 334 -7.02 2.83 -3.27
N TYR A 335 -5.85 3.33 -2.87
CA TYR A 335 -5.65 4.64 -2.24
C TYR A 335 -5.23 5.74 -3.22
N ARG A 336 -4.76 5.38 -4.41
CA ARG A 336 -4.08 6.30 -5.35
C ARG A 336 -4.73 6.42 -6.71
N ARG A 337 -5.52 5.43 -7.11
CA ARG A 337 -6.10 5.35 -8.46
C ARG A 337 -7.58 4.97 -8.40
N ALA A 338 -8.31 5.52 -9.36
CA ALA A 338 -9.71 5.16 -9.56
C ALA A 338 -9.84 3.73 -10.14
N PRO A 339 -10.86 2.95 -9.72
CA PRO A 339 -11.81 3.26 -8.67
C PRO A 339 -11.16 3.19 -7.28
N PHE A 340 -11.27 4.26 -6.49
CA PHE A 340 -10.77 4.28 -5.12
C PHE A 340 -11.59 3.32 -4.27
N LEU A 341 -10.94 2.30 -3.70
CA LEU A 341 -11.59 1.31 -2.85
C LEU A 341 -11.35 1.66 -1.38
N THR A 342 -11.67 2.89 -1.01
CA THR A 342 -11.57 3.36 0.38
C THR A 342 -12.96 3.49 1.00
N ALA A 343 -13.02 3.63 2.32
CA ALA A 343 -14.30 3.78 3.02
C ALA A 343 -15.00 5.11 2.70
N ALA A 344 -14.25 6.19 2.45
CA ALA A 344 -14.79 7.47 1.97
C ALA A 344 -15.17 7.40 0.49
N GLY A 345 -14.57 6.49 -0.28
CA GLY A 345 -14.71 6.43 -1.73
C GLY A 345 -13.63 7.27 -2.40
N ASP A 346 -14.05 8.23 -3.21
CA ASP A 346 -13.14 9.17 -3.87
C ASP A 346 -12.43 10.02 -2.81
N LEU A 347 -11.10 9.89 -2.74
CA LEU A 347 -10.24 10.66 -1.84
C LEU A 347 -9.75 11.95 -2.49
N SER A 348 -10.26 12.33 -3.67
CA SER A 348 -9.88 13.56 -4.38
C SER A 348 -10.04 14.83 -3.53
N ASP A 349 -10.88 14.80 -2.49
CA ASP A 349 -11.07 15.93 -1.58
C ASP A 349 -9.86 16.20 -0.68
N HIS A 350 -8.94 15.23 -0.51
CA HIS A 350 -7.66 15.44 0.17
C HIS A 350 -6.62 16.14 -0.72
N LEU A 351 -6.82 16.13 -2.05
CA LEU A 351 -6.02 16.89 -2.99
C LEU A 351 -6.60 18.31 -3.04
N THR A 352 -6.25 19.13 -2.06
CA THR A 352 -6.62 20.56 -2.07
C THR A 352 -6.21 21.18 -3.40
N LYS A 353 -7.14 21.86 -4.08
CA LYS A 353 -6.83 22.66 -5.27
C LYS A 353 -5.86 23.75 -4.84
N SER A 354 -4.58 23.56 -5.14
CA SER A 354 -3.53 24.49 -4.76
C SER A 354 -3.75 25.86 -5.40
N ASP A 355 -3.30 26.92 -4.73
CA ASP A 355 -3.24 28.26 -5.32
C ASP A 355 -2.49 28.27 -6.66
N GLN A 356 -1.49 27.39 -6.79
CA GLN A 356 -0.76 27.14 -8.03
C GLN A 356 -1.70 26.73 -9.18
N SER A 357 -2.66 25.83 -8.95
CA SER A 357 -3.63 25.41 -9.98
C SER A 357 -4.50 26.57 -10.45
N ARG A 358 -4.81 27.54 -9.58
CA ARG A 358 -5.52 28.77 -9.97
C ARG A 358 -4.62 29.68 -10.81
N GLN A 359 -3.39 29.93 -10.35
CA GLN A 359 -2.43 30.78 -11.07
C GLN A 359 -2.14 30.26 -12.48
N VAL A 360 -1.94 28.95 -12.63
CA VAL A 360 -1.72 28.32 -13.95
C VAL A 360 -2.92 28.58 -14.87
N ARG A 361 -4.16 28.39 -14.37
CA ARG A 361 -5.37 28.65 -15.18
C ARG A 361 -5.47 30.10 -15.61
N GLU A 362 -5.31 31.04 -14.69
CA GLU A 362 -5.38 32.47 -14.99
C GLU A 362 -4.30 32.92 -16.00
N ALA A 363 -3.08 32.38 -15.89
CA ALA A 363 -2.01 32.67 -16.83
C ALA A 363 -2.35 32.16 -18.24
N ILE A 364 -2.87 30.94 -18.34
CA ILE A 364 -3.27 30.35 -19.63
C ILE A 364 -4.46 31.09 -20.25
N GLU A 365 -5.45 31.50 -19.46
CA GLU A 365 -6.57 32.34 -19.92
C GLU A 365 -6.12 33.70 -20.46
N LYS A 366 -5.01 34.23 -19.96
CA LYS A 366 -4.36 35.45 -20.46
C LYS A 366 -3.46 35.22 -21.68
N GLY A 367 -3.38 33.99 -22.19
CA GLY A 367 -2.51 33.61 -23.31
C GLY A 367 -1.03 33.55 -22.95
N GLN A 368 -0.67 33.45 -21.67
CA GLN A 368 0.71 33.38 -21.22
C GLN A 368 1.28 31.96 -21.36
N ARG A 369 2.58 31.88 -21.60
CA ARG A 369 3.38 30.65 -21.40
C ARG A 369 3.59 30.45 -19.90
N VAL A 370 3.45 29.21 -19.44
CA VAL A 370 3.71 28.82 -18.04
C VAL A 370 4.85 27.82 -18.02
N GLU A 371 5.85 28.08 -17.19
CA GLU A 371 7.02 27.22 -17.01
C GLU A 371 7.00 26.64 -15.60
N TYR A 372 7.27 25.34 -15.50
CA TYR A 372 7.50 24.66 -14.24
C TYR A 372 8.99 24.36 -14.11
N LEU A 373 9.59 24.90 -13.05
CA LEU A 373 10.99 24.68 -12.69
C LEU A 373 11.05 23.67 -11.55
N SER A 374 11.85 22.63 -11.74
CA SER A 374 12.08 21.59 -10.73
C SER A 374 13.07 22.00 -9.64
N GLY A 375 13.84 23.07 -9.86
CA GLY A 375 14.95 23.46 -8.99
C GLY A 375 16.24 22.71 -9.32
N SER A 376 16.32 22.11 -10.50
CA SER A 376 17.55 21.46 -10.98
C SER A 376 18.64 22.51 -11.15
N LYS A 377 19.86 22.20 -10.67
CA LYS A 377 21.03 23.08 -10.83
C LYS A 377 21.37 23.37 -12.30
N TRP A 378 20.89 22.54 -13.23
CA TRP A 378 21.14 22.68 -14.66
C TRP A 378 20.13 23.58 -15.37
N GLU A 379 18.93 23.79 -14.84
CA GLU A 379 17.89 24.65 -15.46
C GLU A 379 18.43 26.05 -15.82
N PRO A 380 19.11 26.79 -14.90
CA PRO A 380 19.67 28.10 -15.24
C PRO A 380 20.91 28.03 -16.15
N VAL A 381 21.63 26.90 -16.18
CA VAL A 381 22.87 26.75 -16.96
C VAL A 381 22.59 26.35 -18.41
N ALA A 382 21.71 25.39 -18.61
CA ALA A 382 21.34 24.86 -19.92
C ALA A 382 20.12 25.58 -20.54
N GLY A 383 19.46 26.48 -19.79
CA GLY A 383 18.36 27.29 -20.31
C GLY A 383 17.08 26.50 -20.59
N TYR A 384 16.73 25.56 -19.70
CA TYR A 384 15.51 24.75 -19.80
C TYR A 384 14.66 24.84 -18.54
N CYS A 385 13.41 24.37 -18.64
CA CYS A 385 12.50 24.15 -17.52
C CYS A 385 12.07 22.67 -17.52
N ARG A 386 11.73 22.10 -16.36
CA ARG A 386 11.21 20.73 -16.28
C ARG A 386 10.00 20.52 -17.18
N ALA A 387 9.06 21.45 -17.21
CA ALA A 387 7.94 21.41 -18.14
C ALA A 387 7.47 22.81 -18.54
N VAL A 388 6.94 22.93 -19.75
CA VAL A 388 6.34 24.15 -20.27
C VAL A 388 4.94 23.89 -20.78
N ARG A 389 4.00 24.79 -20.47
CA ARG A 389 2.64 24.83 -21.01
C ARG A 389 2.43 26.06 -21.87
N VAL A 390 1.95 25.85 -23.09
CA VAL A 390 1.50 26.91 -24.00
C VAL A 390 0.12 26.54 -24.54
N GLY A 391 -0.91 27.26 -24.08
CA GLY A 391 -2.30 26.91 -24.38
C GLY A 391 -2.65 25.50 -23.88
N ASN A 392 -2.98 24.62 -24.82
CA ASN A 392 -3.36 23.23 -24.55
C ASN A 392 -2.20 22.23 -24.55
N ALA A 393 -1.03 22.63 -25.06
CA ALA A 393 0.11 21.73 -25.20
C ALA A 393 1.06 21.85 -24.01
N ILE A 394 1.54 20.71 -23.52
CA ILE A 394 2.60 20.59 -22.53
C ILE A 394 3.74 19.75 -23.06
N HIS A 395 4.95 20.25 -22.81
CA HIS A 395 6.20 19.57 -23.12
C HIS A 395 6.99 19.40 -21.82
N VAL A 396 7.29 18.15 -21.48
CA VAL A 396 8.16 17.78 -20.37
C VAL A 396 9.54 17.47 -20.92
N SER A 397 10.55 18.15 -20.39
CA SER A 397 11.95 17.97 -20.78
C SER A 397 12.45 16.56 -20.49
N GLY A 398 13.54 16.17 -21.15
CA GLY A 398 14.27 14.93 -20.85
C GLY A 398 14.50 14.75 -19.35
N THR A 399 14.03 13.62 -18.83
CA THR A 399 13.98 13.32 -17.41
C THR A 399 14.74 12.04 -17.15
N THR A 400 15.82 12.13 -16.36
CA THR A 400 16.59 10.98 -15.86
C THR A 400 16.29 10.75 -14.38
N ALA A 401 16.75 9.62 -13.86
CA ALA A 401 16.43 9.16 -12.51
C ALA A 401 17.24 9.86 -11.40
N ASN A 402 17.52 11.16 -11.56
CA ASN A 402 18.24 11.96 -10.57
C ASN A 402 17.58 11.84 -9.19
N SER A 403 18.41 11.63 -8.18
CA SER A 403 17.95 11.54 -6.80
C SER A 403 17.68 12.92 -6.19
N PRO A 404 16.56 13.10 -5.47
CA PRO A 404 16.34 14.27 -4.62
C PRO A 404 17.20 14.21 -3.33
N ILE A 405 17.74 13.04 -3.02
CA ILE A 405 18.60 12.79 -1.86
C ILE A 405 20.06 12.97 -2.25
N LYS A 406 20.73 13.98 -1.68
CA LYS A 406 22.12 14.35 -2.00
C LYS A 406 23.14 13.21 -1.89
N ALA A 407 22.90 12.26 -0.99
CA ALA A 407 23.79 11.12 -0.73
C ALA A 407 23.62 9.97 -1.74
N MET A 408 22.67 10.07 -2.66
CA MET A 408 22.39 9.06 -3.68
C MET A 408 22.52 9.70 -5.07
N ALA A 409 23.17 9.01 -6.01
CA ALA A 409 23.34 9.53 -7.36
C ALA A 409 22.01 9.49 -8.15
N ASN A 410 21.31 8.36 -8.07
CA ASN A 410 20.04 8.11 -8.73
C ASN A 410 19.09 7.31 -7.82
N ILE A 411 17.82 7.27 -8.21
CA ILE A 411 16.81 6.35 -7.66
C ILE A 411 16.69 5.16 -8.60
N GLY A 412 16.69 3.96 -8.05
CA GLY A 412 16.64 2.69 -8.79
C GLY A 412 18.00 2.03 -9.02
N GLY A 413 19.09 2.66 -8.60
CA GLY A 413 20.44 2.09 -8.69
C GLY A 413 20.78 1.69 -10.12
N SER A 414 21.22 0.44 -10.30
CA SER A 414 21.56 -0.13 -11.62
C SER A 414 20.38 -0.80 -12.34
N ALA A 415 19.16 -0.68 -11.81
CA ALA A 415 17.96 -1.28 -12.37
C ALA A 415 17.20 -0.28 -13.26
N ALA A 416 17.26 -0.49 -14.57
CA ALA A 416 16.69 0.43 -15.55
C ALA A 416 15.15 0.52 -15.47
N ASP A 417 14.46 -0.55 -15.08
CA ASP A 417 13.01 -0.50 -14.82
C ASP A 417 12.66 0.40 -13.63
N SER A 418 13.42 0.32 -12.54
CA SER A 418 13.24 1.16 -11.35
C SER A 418 13.59 2.63 -11.62
N GLN A 419 14.64 2.89 -12.40
CA GLN A 419 14.92 4.23 -12.90
C GLN A 419 13.75 4.78 -13.73
N ALA A 420 13.19 3.96 -14.64
CA ALA A 420 12.06 4.36 -15.47
C ALA A 420 10.78 4.66 -14.65
N VAL A 421 10.52 3.89 -13.58
CA VAL A 421 9.41 4.18 -12.64
C VAL A 421 9.58 5.56 -12.03
N TRP A 422 10.73 5.84 -11.43
CA TRP A 422 11.00 7.14 -10.82
C TRP A 422 10.92 8.31 -11.81
N ILE A 423 11.45 8.13 -13.02
CA ILE A 423 11.37 9.13 -14.09
C ILE A 423 9.92 9.46 -14.41
N LEU A 424 9.05 8.45 -14.49
CA LEU A 424 7.63 8.65 -14.78
C LEU A 424 6.90 9.36 -13.63
N ASP A 425 7.32 9.18 -12.38
CA ASP A 425 6.80 9.93 -11.23
C ASP A 425 7.22 11.40 -11.28
N ILE A 426 8.47 11.70 -11.66
CA ILE A 426 8.93 13.08 -11.88
C ILE A 426 8.11 13.74 -12.99
N ILE A 427 7.86 13.02 -14.08
CA ILE A 427 7.03 13.50 -15.20
C ILE A 427 5.60 13.78 -14.71
N GLU A 428 5.00 12.87 -13.92
CA GLU A 428 3.68 13.10 -13.35
C GLU A 428 3.64 14.33 -12.44
N GLY A 429 4.65 14.52 -11.59
CA GLY A 429 4.74 15.70 -10.72
C GLY A 429 4.79 17.00 -11.52
N ALA A 430 5.54 17.01 -12.61
CA ALA A 430 5.61 18.15 -13.53
C ALA A 430 4.27 18.43 -14.24
N LEU A 431 3.54 17.39 -14.63
CA LEU A 431 2.19 17.52 -15.21
C LEU A 431 1.20 18.08 -14.18
N LYS A 432 1.21 17.55 -12.95
CA LYS A 432 0.35 18.00 -11.84
C LYS A 432 0.60 19.47 -11.52
N ALA A 433 1.86 19.90 -11.49
CA ALA A 433 2.24 21.30 -11.30
C ALA A 433 1.67 22.26 -12.36
N LEU A 434 1.34 21.74 -13.55
CA LEU A 434 0.73 22.47 -14.67
C LEU A 434 -0.77 22.16 -14.84
N GLY A 435 -1.38 21.44 -13.89
CA GLY A 435 -2.81 21.14 -13.82
C GLY A 435 -3.28 19.97 -14.68
N LEU A 436 -2.39 19.04 -15.03
CA LEU A 436 -2.67 17.83 -15.82
C LEU A 436 -2.29 16.56 -15.06
N CYS A 437 -2.58 15.40 -15.64
CA CYS A 437 -2.22 14.09 -15.10
C CYS A 437 -1.64 13.17 -16.16
N MET A 438 -1.21 11.97 -15.76
CA MET A 438 -0.62 11.00 -16.69
C MET A 438 -1.56 10.55 -17.81
N LYS A 439 -2.88 10.62 -17.61
CA LYS A 439 -3.88 10.34 -18.67
C LYS A 439 -3.84 11.34 -19.83
N ASP A 440 -3.32 12.53 -19.60
CA ASP A 440 -3.25 13.57 -20.62
C ASP A 440 -2.01 13.43 -21.53
N VAL A 441 -1.10 12.49 -21.22
CA VAL A 441 0.09 12.24 -22.04
C VAL A 441 -0.32 11.56 -23.34
N ILE A 442 0.10 12.14 -24.46
CA ILE A 442 -0.19 11.63 -25.81
C ILE A 442 1.04 11.00 -26.46
N ARG A 443 2.24 11.40 -26.03
CA ARG A 443 3.49 10.91 -26.60
C ARG A 443 4.59 10.83 -25.55
N THR A 444 5.45 9.84 -25.70
CA THR A 444 6.74 9.75 -25.00
C THR A 444 7.88 9.51 -25.98
N ARG A 445 9.09 9.86 -25.55
CA ARG A 445 10.35 9.44 -26.16
C ARG A 445 11.23 8.88 -25.06
N VAL A 446 11.69 7.66 -25.25
CA VAL A 446 12.49 6.92 -24.28
C VAL A 446 13.88 6.70 -24.86
N LEU A 447 14.89 7.14 -24.15
CA LEU A 447 16.29 6.91 -24.46
C LEU A 447 16.85 5.95 -23.41
N ILE A 448 17.58 4.93 -23.84
CA ILE A 448 18.23 3.96 -22.95
C ILE A 448 19.73 3.85 -23.29
N GLU A 449 20.56 3.64 -22.27
CA GLU A 449 22.02 3.56 -22.45
C GLU A 449 22.44 2.35 -23.31
N ASP A 450 21.75 1.22 -23.16
CA ASP A 450 22.09 -0.05 -23.79
C ASP A 450 20.82 -0.83 -24.15
N LEU A 451 20.84 -1.52 -25.31
CA LEU A 451 19.72 -2.31 -25.82
C LEU A 451 19.25 -3.39 -24.83
N ARG A 452 20.14 -3.89 -23.96
CA ARG A 452 19.81 -4.88 -22.91
C ARG A 452 18.71 -4.40 -21.96
N TYR A 453 18.54 -3.09 -21.79
CA TYR A 453 17.51 -2.50 -20.92
C TYR A 453 16.13 -2.34 -21.58
N PHE A 454 16.04 -2.54 -22.91
CA PHE A 454 14.83 -2.29 -23.70
C PHE A 454 13.57 -2.91 -23.07
N GLU A 455 13.60 -4.21 -22.79
CA GLU A 455 12.40 -4.92 -22.36
C GLU A 455 11.97 -4.49 -20.95
N GLN A 456 12.94 -4.26 -20.06
CA GLN A 456 12.69 -3.83 -18.68
C GLN A 456 12.03 -2.44 -18.66
N VAL A 457 12.60 -1.49 -19.41
CA VAL A 457 12.08 -0.12 -19.51
C VAL A 457 10.73 -0.09 -20.23
N ALA A 458 10.56 -0.85 -21.32
CA ALA A 458 9.30 -0.94 -22.05
C ALA A 458 8.17 -1.50 -21.17
N ARG A 459 8.46 -2.48 -20.32
CA ARG A 459 7.49 -3.04 -19.37
C ARG A 459 7.13 -2.04 -18.26
N ALA A 460 8.09 -1.31 -17.70
CA ALA A 460 7.83 -0.26 -16.70
C ALA A 460 6.95 0.86 -17.28
N HIS A 461 7.30 1.35 -18.47
CA HIS A 461 6.52 2.34 -19.21
C HIS A 461 5.11 1.83 -19.53
N GLY A 462 4.99 0.62 -20.09
CA GLY A 462 3.70 0.01 -20.41
C GLY A 462 2.81 -0.20 -19.19
N TRP A 463 3.39 -0.61 -18.05
CA TRP A 463 2.69 -0.71 -16.78
C TRP A 463 2.13 0.65 -16.34
N ARG A 464 2.95 1.71 -16.31
CA ARG A 464 2.54 3.02 -15.81
C ARG A 464 1.35 3.59 -16.58
N PHE A 465 1.36 3.53 -17.90
CA PHE A 465 0.25 3.99 -18.74
C PHE A 465 -0.94 3.00 -18.75
N GLY A 466 -0.66 1.71 -18.59
CA GLY A 466 -1.69 0.68 -18.39
C GLY A 466 -2.54 0.92 -17.15
N CYS A 467 -1.93 1.37 -16.04
CA CYS A 467 -2.64 1.79 -14.83
C CYS A 467 -3.61 2.95 -15.07
N GLU A 468 -3.34 3.79 -16.06
CA GLU A 468 -4.21 4.90 -16.47
C GLU A 468 -5.24 4.49 -17.55
N GLY A 469 -5.18 3.26 -18.04
CA GLY A 469 -6.08 2.75 -19.09
C GLY A 469 -5.77 3.28 -20.51
N ILE A 470 -4.62 3.92 -20.71
CA ILE A 470 -4.25 4.57 -21.98
C ILE A 470 -3.03 3.92 -22.65
N ARG A 471 -2.82 4.23 -23.92
CA ARG A 471 -1.59 3.91 -24.68
C ARG A 471 -1.13 5.19 -25.37
N VAL A 472 0.15 5.52 -25.22
CA VAL A 472 0.74 6.73 -25.78
C VAL A 472 1.54 6.41 -27.03
N ALA A 473 1.64 7.38 -27.96
CA ALA A 473 2.60 7.27 -29.05
C ALA A 473 4.01 7.22 -28.46
N ASN A 474 4.82 6.23 -28.81
CA ASN A 474 6.12 6.01 -28.17
C ASN A 474 7.23 5.83 -29.21
N THR A 475 8.42 6.32 -28.88
CA THR A 475 9.66 6.02 -29.60
C THR A 475 10.70 5.65 -28.56
N LEU A 476 11.31 4.47 -28.70
CA LEU A 476 12.39 4.02 -27.83
C LEU A 476 13.65 3.81 -28.65
N VAL A 477 14.76 4.43 -28.24
CA VAL A 477 16.06 4.36 -28.92
C VAL A 477 17.20 4.19 -27.93
N THR A 478 18.33 3.66 -28.39
CA THR A 478 19.57 3.64 -27.62
C THR A 478 20.36 4.95 -27.81
N ALA A 479 20.88 5.54 -26.74
CA ALA A 479 21.73 6.74 -26.77
C ALA A 479 22.62 6.79 -25.52
N HIS A 480 23.73 7.54 -25.57
CA HIS A 480 24.52 7.84 -24.37
C HIS A 480 23.81 8.90 -23.53
N ILE A 481 23.45 8.54 -22.30
CA ILE A 481 22.69 9.36 -21.36
C ILE A 481 23.65 10.20 -20.53
N VAL A 482 23.29 11.47 -20.33
CA VAL A 482 24.11 12.40 -19.52
C VAL A 482 23.84 12.17 -18.03
N GLY A 483 24.92 11.95 -17.28
CA GLY A 483 24.90 11.81 -15.83
C GLY A 483 25.45 10.45 -15.40
N ASP A 484 26.10 10.43 -14.23
CA ASP A 484 26.67 9.21 -13.70
C ASP A 484 25.56 8.22 -13.35
N GLU A 485 25.74 6.96 -13.76
CA GLU A 485 24.83 5.85 -13.46
C GLU A 485 23.40 6.00 -14.00
N MET A 486 23.17 6.93 -14.94
CA MET A 486 21.88 7.07 -15.61
C MET A 486 21.75 6.05 -16.75
N LEU A 487 20.67 5.28 -16.73
CA LEU A 487 20.40 4.23 -17.72
C LEU A 487 19.24 4.58 -18.65
N VAL A 488 18.36 5.50 -18.21
CA VAL A 488 17.12 5.84 -18.89
C VAL A 488 16.90 7.35 -18.84
N GLU A 489 16.42 7.90 -19.95
CA GLU A 489 15.88 9.25 -20.04
C GLU A 489 14.53 9.22 -20.76
N ILE A 490 13.52 9.92 -20.22
CA ILE A 490 12.19 9.98 -20.83
C ILE A 490 11.75 11.44 -21.02
N GLU A 491 11.25 11.74 -22.21
CA GLU A 491 10.52 12.96 -22.55
C GLU A 491 9.03 12.63 -22.69
N ALA A 492 8.16 13.60 -22.38
CA ALA A 492 6.72 13.44 -22.52
C ALA A 492 6.05 14.69 -23.11
N TRP A 493 5.00 14.44 -23.89
CA TRP A 493 4.07 15.46 -24.40
C TRP A 493 2.67 15.15 -23.91
N ALA A 494 1.97 16.18 -23.44
CA ALA A 494 0.61 16.05 -22.97
C ALA A 494 -0.29 17.14 -23.55
N ASP A 495 -1.56 16.79 -23.79
CA ASP A 495 -2.58 17.68 -24.31
C ASP A 495 -3.75 17.77 -23.32
N VAL A 496 -4.11 19.00 -22.94
CA VAL A 496 -5.17 19.29 -21.98
C VAL A 496 -6.49 18.63 -22.41
N GLY A 497 -7.02 17.75 -21.57
CA GLY A 497 -8.34 17.15 -21.76
C GLY A 497 -8.36 15.87 -22.59
N SER A 498 -7.21 15.46 -23.15
CA SER A 498 -7.10 14.17 -23.85
C SER A 498 -7.39 12.98 -22.92
N GLY A 499 -7.07 13.10 -21.62
CA GLY A 499 -7.35 12.06 -20.62
C GLY A 499 -8.80 11.93 -20.16
N LYS A 500 -9.70 12.82 -20.61
CA LYS A 500 -11.13 12.81 -20.23
C LYS A 500 -12.03 12.06 -21.20
N GLN A 501 -11.52 11.71 -22.38
CA GLN A 501 -12.30 11.11 -23.46
C GLN A 501 -12.19 9.58 -23.43
N ASP A 502 -13.26 8.88 -23.83
CA ASP A 502 -13.19 7.43 -24.03
C ASP A 502 -12.19 7.09 -25.14
N VAL A 503 -11.37 6.06 -24.89
CA VAL A 503 -10.34 5.63 -25.84
C VAL A 503 -10.93 4.66 -26.86
N LEU A 504 -11.12 5.11 -28.10
CA LEU A 504 -11.40 4.23 -29.25
C LEU A 504 -10.09 3.57 -29.72
N ARG A 505 -10.05 2.24 -29.75
CA ARG A 505 -8.91 1.46 -30.28
C ARG A 505 -9.27 0.87 -31.63
N ILE A 506 -8.46 1.16 -32.64
CA ILE A 506 -8.56 0.57 -33.97
C ILE A 506 -7.46 -0.49 -34.09
N GLU A 507 -7.86 -1.75 -34.26
CA GLU A 507 -6.93 -2.86 -34.45
C GLU A 507 -6.77 -3.15 -35.95
N LYS A 508 -5.59 -3.63 -36.34
CA LYS A 508 -5.37 -4.12 -37.71
C LYS A 508 -6.20 -5.39 -37.88
N SER A 509 -7.06 -5.39 -38.90
CA SER A 509 -7.84 -6.56 -39.34
C SER A 509 -6.98 -7.77 -39.64
#